data_AF-A0A821DRC7-F1
#
_entry.id   AF-A0A821DRC7-F1
#
_cell.length_a   1.000
_cell.length_b   1.000
_cell.length_c   1.000
_cell.angle_alpha   90.00
_cell.angle_beta   90.00
_cell.angle_gamma   90.00
#
_symmetry.space_group_name_H-M   'P 1'
#
loop_
_entity.id
_entity.type
_entity.pdbx_description
1 polymer ?
#
loop_
_entity_poly.entity_id
_entity_poly.type
_entity_poly.pdbx_seq_one_letter_code
_entity_poly.pdbx_strand_id
1 'polypeptide(L)'
;PSYVPPYQMTKKQNLEKNYKQLQHDLNLLFVKSNLNMVQSMFLQKQIKDFYMEMFSNSILSKSIYERAHYEQQLIEQIRNDLKSFDLILRRTHDQQNV
;
A
#
# COMPACT_ATOMS: atom_id res chain seq x y z
N PRO A 1 -6.85 14.60 -10.61
CA PRO A 1 -6.31 13.32 -10.05
C PRO A 1 -6.54 13.34 -8.53
N SER A 2 -7.16 12.30 -7.96
CA SER A 2 -7.43 12.21 -6.52
C SER A 2 -6.18 11.69 -5.79
N TYR A 3 -5.74 12.37 -4.73
CA TYR A 3 -4.58 11.95 -3.95
C TYR A 3 -4.87 10.63 -3.23
N VAL A 4 -4.01 9.63 -3.46
CA VAL A 4 -4.07 8.32 -2.80
C VAL A 4 -2.86 8.20 -1.88
N PRO A 5 -3.05 8.04 -0.56
CA PRO A 5 -1.96 7.91 0.39
C PRO A 5 -0.96 6.79 0.04
N PRO A 6 0.35 6.97 0.30
CA PRO A 6 1.40 6.01 -0.07
C PRO A 6 1.19 4.59 0.46
N TYR A 7 0.59 4.44 1.65
CA TYR A 7 0.31 3.12 2.23
C TYR A 7 -0.76 2.35 1.43
N GLN A 8 -1.72 3.04 0.81
CA GLN A 8 -2.74 2.43 -0.06
C GLN A 8 -2.12 1.98 -1.39
N MET A 9 -1.17 2.75 -1.92
CA MET A 9 -0.41 2.41 -3.14
C MET A 9 0.45 1.14 -2.93
N THR A 10 1.16 1.08 -1.81
CA THR A 10 2.06 -0.04 -1.47
C THR A 10 1.27 -1.36 -1.35
N LYS A 11 0.08 -1.30 -0.76
CA LYS A 11 -0.80 -2.47 -0.62
C LYS A 11 -1.35 -2.97 -1.94
N LYS A 12 -1.75 -2.07 -2.83
CA LYS A 12 -2.24 -2.44 -4.17
C LYS A 12 -1.13 -3.11 -5.00
N GLN A 13 0.09 -2.57 -4.94
CA GLN A 13 1.26 -3.17 -5.60
C GLN A 13 1.60 -4.56 -5.05
N ASN A 14 1.51 -4.74 -3.73
CA ASN A 14 1.71 -6.05 -3.10
C ASN A 14 0.62 -7.06 -3.50
N LEU A 15 -0.61 -6.60 -3.68
CA LEU A 15 -1.72 -7.46 -4.09
C LEU A 15 -1.52 -8.02 -5.50
N GLU A 16 -1.10 -7.15 -6.43
CA GLU A 16 -0.78 -7.54 -7.82
C GLU A 16 0.42 -8.47 -7.88
N LYS A 17 1.45 -8.23 -7.05
CA LYS A 17 2.61 -9.12 -6.96
C LYS A 17 2.23 -10.52 -6.47
N ASN A 18 1.39 -10.61 -5.45
CA ASN A 18 0.90 -11.88 -4.92
C ASN A 18 -0.02 -12.61 -5.91
N TYR A 19 -0.82 -11.87 -6.68
CA TYR A 19 -1.66 -12.44 -7.73
C TYR A 19 -0.83 -13.10 -8.85
N LYS A 20 0.35 -12.56 -9.19
CA LYS A 20 1.23 -13.18 -10.21
C LYS A 20 1.66 -14.60 -9.85
N GLN A 21 1.92 -14.87 -8.57
CA GLN A 21 2.26 -16.22 -8.11
C GLN A 21 1.06 -17.16 -8.30
N LEU A 22 -0.11 -16.76 -7.83
CA LEU A 22 -1.35 -17.51 -8.03
C LEU A 22 -1.64 -17.74 -9.52
N GLN A 23 -1.40 -16.73 -10.35
CA GLN A 23 -1.59 -16.83 -11.80
C GLN A 23 -0.68 -17.90 -12.42
N HIS A 24 0.57 -18.00 -11.98
CA HIS A 24 1.50 -19.02 -12.43
C HIS A 24 1.01 -20.42 -12.07
N ASP A 25 0.59 -20.62 -10.82
CA ASP A 25 0.11 -21.92 -10.32
C ASP A 25 -1.18 -22.35 -11.05
N LEU A 26 -2.10 -21.42 -11.31
CA LEU A 26 -3.31 -21.67 -12.10
C LEU A 26 -3.00 -22.07 -13.54
N ASN A 27 -2.04 -21.42 -14.18
CA ASN A 27 -1.63 -21.76 -15.54
C ASN A 27 -1.09 -23.20 -15.60
N LEU A 28 -0.25 -23.61 -14.63
CA LEU A 28 0.23 -24.99 -14.55
C LEU A 28 -0.93 -25.98 -14.38
N LEU A 29 -1.93 -25.64 -13.57
CA LEU A 29 -3.09 -26.48 -13.30
C LEU A 29 -3.99 -26.60 -14.55
N PHE A 30 -4.20 -25.51 -15.28
CA PHE A 30 -4.98 -25.48 -16.52
C PHE A 30 -4.32 -26.30 -17.63
N VAL A 31 -2.98 -26.21 -17.76
CA VAL A 31 -2.21 -27.04 -18.69
C VAL A 31 -2.33 -28.52 -18.32
N LYS A 32 -2.19 -28.88 -17.04
CA LYS A 32 -2.36 -30.28 -16.57
C LYS A 32 -3.77 -30.82 -16.78
N SER A 33 -4.78 -29.94 -16.76
CA SER A 33 -6.18 -30.32 -16.88
C SER A 33 -6.68 -30.36 -18.34
N ASN A 34 -5.81 -30.09 -19.32
CA ASN A 34 -6.16 -29.98 -20.74
C ASN A 34 -7.37 -29.05 -21.00
N LEU A 35 -7.47 -27.97 -20.23
CA LEU A 35 -8.52 -26.98 -20.45
C LEU A 35 -8.31 -26.27 -21.79
N ASN A 36 -9.40 -26.00 -22.50
CA ASN A 36 -9.30 -25.24 -23.73
C ASN A 36 -8.90 -23.79 -23.42
N MET A 37 -8.27 -23.13 -24.40
CA MET A 37 -7.73 -21.78 -24.24
C MET A 37 -8.80 -20.76 -23.82
N VAL A 38 -9.99 -20.82 -24.42
CA VAL A 38 -11.10 -19.89 -24.13
C VAL A 38 -11.62 -20.04 -22.70
N GLN A 39 -11.79 -21.29 -22.25
CA GLN A 39 -12.20 -21.62 -20.88
C GLN A 39 -11.14 -21.20 -19.87
N SER A 40 -9.86 -21.43 -20.18
CA SER A 40 -8.75 -21.02 -19.33
C SER A 40 -8.70 -19.49 -19.15
N MET A 41 -8.90 -18.72 -20.22
CA MET A 41 -8.96 -17.25 -20.16
C MET A 41 -10.17 -16.77 -19.35
N PHE A 42 -11.33 -17.39 -19.55
CA PHE A 42 -12.54 -17.05 -18.81
C PHE A 42 -12.39 -17.31 -17.31
N LEU A 43 -11.90 -18.50 -16.95
CA LEU A 43 -11.63 -18.87 -15.56
C LEU A 43 -10.57 -17.96 -14.93
N GLN A 44 -9.49 -17.67 -15.65
CA GLN A 44 -8.43 -16.78 -15.17
C GLN A 44 -8.95 -15.37 -14.88
N LYS A 45 -9.84 -14.84 -15.73
CA LYS A 45 -10.52 -13.57 -15.49
C LYS A 45 -11.39 -13.64 -14.24
N GLN A 46 -12.25 -14.65 -14.13
CA GLN A 46 -13.12 -14.80 -12.95
C GLN A 46 -12.32 -14.89 -11.65
N ILE A 47 -11.25 -15.69 -11.64
CA ILE A 47 -10.39 -15.84 -10.45
C ILE A 47 -9.69 -14.51 -10.12
N LYS A 48 -9.26 -13.75 -11.14
CA LYS A 48 -8.69 -12.41 -10.93
C LYS A 48 -9.69 -11.48 -10.27
N ASP A 49 -10.91 -11.42 -10.81
CA ASP A 49 -11.95 -10.53 -10.34
C ASP A 49 -12.32 -10.87 -8.87
N PHE A 50 -12.52 -12.16 -8.57
CA PHE A 50 -12.76 -12.63 -7.19
C PHE A 50 -11.60 -12.33 -6.23
N TYR A 51 -10.36 -12.55 -6.67
CA TYR A 51 -9.18 -12.25 -5.86
C TYR A 51 -9.14 -10.75 -5.53
N MET A 52 -9.32 -9.89 -6.54
CA MET A 52 -9.31 -8.45 -6.33
C MET A 52 -10.43 -8.01 -5.38
N GLU A 53 -11.65 -8.53 -5.55
CA GLU A 53 -12.82 -8.18 -4.72
C GLU A 53 -12.66 -8.61 -3.24
N MET A 54 -12.23 -9.85 -3.01
CA MET A 54 -12.02 -10.38 -1.66
C MET A 54 -10.98 -9.56 -0.90
N PHE A 55 -9.88 -9.23 -1.56
CA PHE A 55 -8.79 -8.53 -0.89
C PHE A 55 -8.98 -7.01 -0.88
N SER A 56 -9.70 -6.40 -1.83
CA SER A 56 -10.06 -4.97 -1.77
C SER A 56 -10.92 -4.64 -0.56
N ASN A 57 -11.85 -5.53 -0.19
CA ASN A 57 -12.71 -5.35 0.97
C ASN A 57 -11.95 -5.57 2.29
N SER A 58 -10.99 -6.51 2.32
CA SER A 58 -10.12 -6.74 3.49
C SER A 58 -9.12 -5.59 3.76
N ILE A 59 -8.78 -4.81 2.74
CA ILE A 59 -7.88 -3.66 2.85
C ILE A 59 -8.53 -2.52 3.63
N LEU A 60 -9.86 -2.37 3.56
CA LEU A 60 -10.60 -1.27 4.18
C LEU A 60 -10.74 -1.40 5.70
N SER A 61 -10.79 -2.62 6.25
CA SER A 61 -10.92 -2.81 7.71
C SER A 61 -9.61 -2.55 8.47
N LYS A 62 -8.44 -2.76 7.84
CA LYS A 62 -7.13 -2.38 8.41
C LYS A 62 -6.74 -0.93 8.11
N SER A 63 -7.39 -0.26 7.15
CA SER A 63 -6.95 1.08 6.71
C SER A 63 -7.16 2.18 7.73
N ILE A 64 -8.16 2.07 8.63
CA ILE A 64 -8.39 3.12 9.65
C ILE A 64 -7.28 3.09 10.70
N TYR A 65 -6.93 1.90 11.21
CA TYR A 65 -5.86 1.76 12.20
C TYR A 65 -4.50 2.19 11.65
N GLU A 66 -4.17 1.73 10.43
CA GLU A 66 -2.92 2.12 9.79
C GLU A 66 -2.87 3.60 9.42
N ARG A 67 -4.02 4.19 9.04
CA ARG A 67 -4.11 5.64 8.82
C ARG A 67 -3.90 6.40 10.11
N ALA A 68 -4.55 5.99 11.20
CA ALA A 68 -4.37 6.60 12.51
C ALA A 68 -2.91 6.50 12.98
N HIS A 69 -2.27 5.34 12.79
CA HIS A 69 -0.86 5.13 13.10
C HIS A 69 0.06 6.01 12.24
N TYR A 70 -0.20 6.11 10.94
CA TYR A 70 0.56 6.99 10.04
C TYR A 70 0.39 8.47 10.44
N GLU A 71 -0.83 8.92 10.72
CA GLU A 71 -1.11 10.28 11.16
C GLU A 71 -0.41 10.59 12.49
N GLN A 72 -0.37 9.63 13.42
CA GLN A 72 0.38 9.76 14.67
C GLN A 72 1.89 9.91 14.43
N GLN A 73 2.47 9.10 13.54
CA GLN A 73 3.90 9.22 13.19
C GLN A 73 4.21 10.57 12.54
N LEU A 74 3.33 11.06 11.67
CA LEU A 74 3.48 12.35 11.01
C LEU A 74 3.47 13.50 12.03
N ILE A 75 2.55 13.46 13.01
CA ILE A 75 2.47 14.46 14.08
C ILE A 75 3.75 14.47 14.92
N GLU A 76 4.28 13.30 15.28
CA GLU A 76 5.54 13.22 16.04
C GLU A 76 6.73 13.75 15.24
N GLN A 77 6.78 13.49 13.94
CA GLN A 77 7.82 14.04 13.07
C GLN A 77 7.76 15.57 13.03
N ILE A 78 6.57 16.15 12.79
CA ILE A 78 6.37 17.60 12.79
C ILE A 78 6.78 18.22 14.14
N ARG A 79 6.46 17.57 15.26
CA ARG A 79 6.87 18.05 16.60
C ARG A 79 8.38 18.09 16.77
N ASN A 80 9.09 17.08 16.27
CA ASN A 80 10.55 17.01 16.37
C ASN A 80 11.23 18.04 15.46
N ASP A 81 10.69 18.26 14.26
CA ASP A 81 11.17 19.29 13.35
C ASP A 81 11.00 20.69 13.97
N LEU A 82 9.83 20.97 14.55
CA LEU A 82 9.58 22.24 15.26
C LEU A 82 10.52 22.47 16.44
N LYS A 83 10.81 21.44 17.24
CA LYS A 83 11.81 21.53 18.32
C LYS A 83 13.20 21.86 17.79
N SER A 84 13.57 21.24 16.67
CA SER A 84 14.87 21.48 16.03
C SER A 84 14.97 22.92 15.51
N PHE A 85 13.91 23.42 14.88
CA PHE A 85 13.85 24.81 14.42
C PHE A 85 13.88 25.81 15.56
N ASP A 86 13.15 25.59 16.66
CA ASP A 86 13.21 26.47 17.83
C ASP A 86 14.63 26.55 18.40
N LEU A 87 15.34 25.43 18.45
CA LEU A 87 16.72 25.37 18.93
C LEU A 87 17.70 26.11 18.01
N ILE A 88 17.49 26.03 16.69
CA ILE A 88 18.26 26.82 15.71
C ILE A 88 17.99 28.31 15.89
N LEU A 89 16.72 28.71 16.03
CA LEU A 89 16.34 30.10 16.22
C LEU A 89 16.96 30.70 17.49
N ARG A 90 16.92 29.97 18.61
CA ARG A 90 17.57 30.40 19.86
C ARG A 90 19.08 30.59 19.69
N ARG A 91 19.77 29.61 19.11
CA ARG A 91 21.23 29.71 18.87
C ARG A 91 21.60 30.88 17.96
N THR A 92 20.78 31.13 16.94
CA THR A 92 21.00 32.25 16.02
C THR A 92 20.77 33.59 16.72
N HIS A 93 19.76 33.68 17.59
CA HIS A 93 19.51 34.88 18.40
C HIS A 93 20.64 35.13 19.40
N ASP A 94 21.13 34.09 20.08
CA ASP A 94 22.25 34.20 21.01
C ASP A 94 23.54 34.67 20.29
N GLN A 95 23.78 34.20 19.06
CA GLN A 95 24.89 34.65 18.23
C GLN A 95 24.79 36.11 17.75
N GLN A 96 23.58 36.67 17.67
CA GLN A 96 23.37 38.08 17.30
C GLN A 96 23.53 39.03 18.49
N ASN A 97 23.50 38.52 19.73
CA ASN A 97 23.62 39.31 20.96
C ASN A 97 25.05 39.28 21.57
N VAL A 98 26.04 38.76 20.83
CA VAL A 98 27.48 38.80 21.15
C VAL A 98 28.18 39.71 20.16
#